data_AF-A0A2E8KC73-F1
#
_entry.id   AF-A0A2E8KC73-F1
#
_cell.length_a   1.000
_cell.length_b   1.000
_cell.length_c   1.000
_cell.angle_alpha   90.00
_cell.angle_beta   90.00
_cell.angle_gamma   90.00
#
_symmetry.space_group_name_H-M   'P 1'
#
loop_
_entity.id
_entity.type
_entity.pdbx_description
1 polymer ?
#
loop_
_entity_poly.entity_id
_entity_poly.type
_entity_poly.pdbx_seq_one_letter_code
_entity_poly.pdbx_strand_id
1 'polypeptide(L)'
;MRDFSQVKPVEGAPASQKTEVFIGYTKDTLYIGAICYDDYPEGIIVTDSRRDAGLDDTDSFQVILDSFRDRQNGFVFGTNPAGIEYDGQVT
;
A
#
# COMPACT_ATOMS: atom_id res chain seq x y z
N MET A 1 6.17 4.44 11.01
CA MET A 1 7.27 4.21 10.06
C MET A 1 7.29 5.38 9.09
N ARG A 2 8.47 5.93 8.78
CA ARG A 2 8.60 7.17 7.97
C ARG A 2 9.74 7.13 6.95
N ASP A 3 10.73 6.26 7.14
CA ASP A 3 11.90 6.16 6.27
C ASP A 3 11.71 5.02 5.27
N PHE A 4 11.05 5.32 4.15
CA PHE A 4 10.82 4.37 3.06
C PHE A 4 11.85 4.55 1.94
N SER A 5 12.15 3.46 1.24
CA SER A 5 12.98 3.45 0.04
C SER A 5 12.16 3.12 -1.19
N GLN A 6 12.64 3.57 -2.34
CA GLN A 6 12.02 3.29 -3.62
C GLN A 6 12.43 1.90 -4.13
N VAL A 7 11.50 1.24 -4.82
CA VAL A 7 11.81 0.10 -5.71
C VAL A 7 12.04 0.59 -7.14
N LYS A 8 11.28 1.60 -7.57
CA LYS A 8 11.41 2.30 -8.85
C LYS A 8 11.28 3.82 -8.64
N PRO A 9 11.86 4.65 -9.52
CA PRO A 9 12.71 4.29 -10.65
C PRO A 9 14.14 3.92 -10.24
N VAL A 10 14.60 4.38 -9.08
CA VAL A 10 15.94 4.11 -8.55
C VAL A 10 15.81 3.30 -7.27
N GLU A 11 16.12 2.02 -7.35
CA GLU A 11 16.05 1.09 -6.23
C GLU A 11 16.96 1.54 -5.06
N GLY A 12 16.43 1.50 -3.84
CA GLY A 12 17.17 1.81 -2.61
C GLY A 12 17.36 3.30 -2.33
N ALA A 13 17.03 4.20 -3.27
CA ALA A 13 17.00 5.64 -3.00
C ALA A 13 15.89 5.97 -1.97
N PRO A 14 16.01 7.08 -1.20
CA PRO A 14 14.93 7.56 -0.36
C PRO A 14 13.65 7.77 -1.17
N ALA A 15 12.49 7.50 -0.56
CA ALA A 15 11.19 7.78 -1.17
C ALA A 15 11.11 9.24 -1.63
N SER A 16 10.68 9.45 -2.88
CA SER A 16 10.51 10.79 -3.47
C SER A 16 9.33 11.55 -2.87
N GLN A 17 8.27 10.82 -2.50
CA GLN A 17 7.11 11.34 -1.78
C GLN A 17 7.14 10.89 -0.32
N LYS A 18 6.78 11.78 0.60
CA LYS A 18 6.74 11.48 2.03
C LYS A 18 5.58 10.52 2.31
N THR A 19 5.86 9.47 3.08
CA THR A 19 4.81 8.54 3.55
C THR A 19 4.98 8.25 5.03
N GLU A 20 3.87 8.29 5.76
CA GLU A 20 3.83 7.89 7.17
C GLU A 20 2.91 6.70 7.35
N VAL A 21 3.43 5.58 7.86
CA VAL A 21 2.62 4.38 8.17
C VAL A 21 2.54 4.19 9.68
N PHE A 22 1.32 3.95 10.15
CA PHE A 22 0.95 3.70 11.53
C PHE A 22 0.42 2.28 11.63
N ILE A 23 0.90 1.54 12.62
CA ILE A 23 0.46 0.17 12.88
C ILE A 23 0.02 0.09 14.33
N GLY A 24 -1.19 -0.38 14.55
CA GLY A 24 -1.73 -0.72 15.86
C GLY A 24 -2.43 -2.06 15.78
N TYR A 25 -2.61 -2.73 16.91
CA TYR A 25 -3.33 -4.00 16.92
C TYR A 25 -4.05 -4.21 18.24
N THR A 26 -5.07 -5.06 18.17
CA THR A 26 -5.76 -5.65 19.32
C THR A 26 -5.51 -7.15 19.31
N LYS A 27 -6.20 -7.90 20.17
CA LYS A 27 -6.04 -9.36 20.23
C LYS A 27 -6.39 -10.06 18.90
N ASP A 28 -7.33 -9.53 18.14
CA ASP A 28 -7.90 -10.16 16.95
C ASP A 28 -7.85 -9.29 15.69
N THR A 29 -7.42 -8.04 15.80
CA THR A 29 -7.48 -7.08 14.70
C THR A 29 -6.15 -6.33 14.53
N LEU A 30 -5.63 -6.30 13.31
CA LEU A 30 -4.52 -5.46 12.89
C LEU A 30 -5.07 -4.18 12.23
N TYR A 31 -4.62 -3.03 12.69
CA TYR A 31 -4.95 -1.72 12.13
C TYR A 31 -3.71 -1.17 11.43
N ILE A 32 -3.87 -0.79 10.17
CA ILE A 32 -2.84 -0.13 9.38
C ILE A 32 -3.42 1.18 8.85
N GLY A 33 -2.77 2.28 9.17
CA GLY A 33 -3.10 3.60 8.63
C GLY A 33 -1.89 4.14 7.87
N ALA A 34 -2.14 4.84 6.77
CA ALA A 34 -1.10 5.51 6.01
C ALA A 34 -1.52 6.96 5.71
N ILE A 35 -0.53 7.85 5.71
CA ILE A 35 -0.64 9.17 5.11
C ILE A 35 0.39 9.21 3.99
N CYS A 36 -0.08 9.13 2.74
CA CYS A 36 0.72 9.27 1.54
C CYS A 36 0.61 10.73 1.09
N TYR A 37 1.69 11.49 1.22
CA TYR A 37 1.73 12.88 0.75
C TYR A 37 2.08 12.87 -0.74
N ASP A 38 1.52 13.83 -1.49
CA ASP A 38 1.89 14.07 -2.87
C ASP A 38 2.09 15.57 -3.07
N ASP A 39 3.24 15.98 -3.61
CA ASP A 39 3.54 17.38 -3.93
C ASP A 39 2.74 17.92 -5.13
N TYR A 40 2.14 17.04 -5.93
CA TYR A 40 1.31 17.33 -7.11
C TYR A 40 -0.03 16.55 -7.03
N PRO A 41 -0.91 16.89 -6.06
CA PRO A 41 -2.14 16.12 -5.80
C PRO A 41 -3.14 16.11 -6.96
N GLU A 42 -3.09 17.09 -7.86
CA GLU A 42 -3.89 17.11 -9.09
C GLU A 42 -3.50 16.01 -10.10
N GLY A 43 -2.33 15.38 -9.93
CA GLY A 43 -1.87 14.27 -10.75
C GLY A 43 -2.30 12.89 -10.25
N ILE A 44 -3.00 12.81 -9.11
CA ILE A 44 -3.43 11.53 -8.53
C ILE A 44 -4.38 10.80 -9.49
N ILE A 45 -4.03 9.57 -9.84
CA ILE A 45 -4.75 8.73 -10.79
C ILE A 45 -5.66 7.76 -10.03
N VAL A 46 -6.95 7.81 -10.36
CA VAL A 46 -7.96 6.81 -9.96
C VAL A 46 -8.63 6.28 -11.22
N THR A 47 -8.24 5.08 -11.66
CA THR A 47 -8.70 4.50 -12.94
C THR A 47 -9.97 3.67 -12.81
N ASP A 48 -10.19 2.97 -11.69
CA ASP A 48 -11.37 2.13 -11.47
C ASP A 48 -11.81 2.18 -9.99
N SER A 49 -13.09 2.44 -9.77
CA SER A 49 -13.70 2.56 -8.44
C SER A 49 -14.44 1.29 -8.01
N ARG A 50 -14.39 0.21 -8.80
CA ARG A 50 -14.98 -1.08 -8.44
C ARG A 50 -14.10 -1.81 -7.41
N ARG A 51 -14.76 -2.51 -6.48
CA ARG A 51 -14.11 -3.45 -5.56
C ARG A 51 -13.37 -4.53 -6.37
N ASP A 52 -12.16 -4.88 -5.96
CA ASP A 52 -11.28 -5.87 -6.61
C ASP A 52 -10.71 -5.46 -7.99
N ALA A 53 -10.77 -4.17 -8.38
CA ALA A 53 -10.04 -3.70 -9.54
C ALA A 53 -8.51 -3.78 -9.32
N GLY A 54 -7.77 -4.11 -10.38
CA GLY A 54 -6.31 -4.13 -10.31
C GLY A 54 -5.76 -2.77 -9.92
N LEU A 55 -4.79 -2.75 -9.01
CA LEU A 55 -4.17 -1.52 -8.51
C LEU A 55 -2.97 -1.06 -9.35
N ASP A 56 -2.72 -1.71 -10.50
CA ASP A 56 -1.52 -1.52 -11.31
C ASP A 56 -1.49 -0.16 -12.04
N ASP A 57 -2.66 0.39 -12.37
CA ASP A 57 -2.84 1.63 -13.13
C ASP A 57 -3.52 2.74 -12.29
N THR A 58 -3.44 2.67 -10.97
CA THR A 58 -3.99 3.67 -10.04
C THR A 58 -2.99 3.94 -8.93
N ASP A 59 -3.01 5.14 -8.37
CA ASP A 59 -2.30 5.37 -7.12
C ASP A 59 -2.90 4.50 -6.03
N SER A 60 -2.06 3.76 -5.30
CA SER A 60 -2.52 2.81 -4.31
C SER A 60 -1.56 2.69 -3.13
N PHE A 61 -2.13 2.29 -2.00
CA PHE A 61 -1.38 1.85 -0.84
C PHE A 61 -1.68 0.39 -0.60
N GLN A 62 -0.65 -0.45 -0.59
CA GLN A 62 -0.76 -1.89 -0.42
C GLN A 62 0.15 -2.37 0.72
N VAL A 63 -0.30 -3.42 1.41
CA VAL A 63 0.44 -4.11 2.44
C VAL A 63 0.40 -5.60 2.16
N ILE A 64 1.57 -6.24 2.22
CA ILE A 64 1.69 -7.69 2.12
C ILE A 64 2.04 -8.23 3.50
N LEU A 65 1.27 -9.20 3.97
CA LEU A 65 1.46 -9.90 5.23
C LEU A 65 1.87 -11.35 4.98
N ASP A 66 3.11 -11.67 5.32
CA ASP A 66 3.58 -13.05 5.43
C ASP A 66 3.20 -13.60 6.81
N SER A 67 2.00 -14.19 6.89
CA SER A 67 1.42 -14.69 8.15
C SER A 67 2.12 -15.95 8.68
N PHE A 68 2.77 -16.73 7.82
CA PHE A 68 3.45 -17.96 8.18
C PHE A 68 4.97 -17.79 8.33
N ARG A 69 5.49 -16.62 7.97
CA ARG A 69 6.90 -16.27 7.97
C ARG A 69 7.74 -17.19 7.09
N ASP A 70 7.14 -17.72 6.02
CA ASP A 70 7.76 -18.68 5.11
C ASP A 70 8.48 -18.02 3.92
N ARG A 71 8.29 -16.70 3.74
CA ARG A 71 8.82 -15.86 2.66
C ARG A 71 8.46 -16.35 1.25
N GLN A 72 7.41 -17.16 1.13
CA GLN A 72 6.92 -17.69 -0.13
C GLN A 72 5.52 -17.17 -0.41
N ASN A 73 4.65 -17.18 0.59
CA ASN A 73 3.25 -16.80 0.42
C ASN A 73 2.89 -15.63 1.33
N GLY A 74 1.91 -14.84 0.91
CA GLY A 74 1.37 -13.77 1.72
C GLY A 74 -0.04 -13.38 1.34
N PHE A 75 -0.66 -12.57 2.19
CA PHE A 75 -1.92 -11.90 1.87
C PHE A 75 -1.62 -10.45 1.54
N VAL A 76 -2.19 -9.96 0.45
CA VAL A 76 -2.14 -8.55 0.09
C VAL A 76 -3.46 -7.89 0.44
N PHE A 77 -3.38 -6.71 1.05
CA PHE A 77 -4.50 -5.82 1.28
C PHE A 77 -4.12 -4.46 0.72
N GLY A 78 -5.06 -3.76 0.10
CA GLY A 78 -4.79 -2.46 -0.49
C GLY A 78 -6.02 -1.58 -0.59
N THR A 79 -5.74 -0.30 -0.82
CA THR A 79 -6.74 0.72 -1.12
C THR A 79 -6.16 1.75 -2.08
N ASN A 80 -7.01 2.63 -2.57
CA ASN A 80 -6.64 3.76 -3.41
C ASN A 80 -7.28 5.06 -2.86
N PRO A 81 -6.98 6.24 -3.42
CA PRO A 81 -7.57 7.50 -2.99
C PRO A 81 -9.11 7.56 -3.07
N ALA A 82 -9.75 6.68 -3.85
CA ALA A 82 -11.21 6.55 -3.89
C ALA A 82 -11.79 5.62 -2.81
N GLY A 83 -10.93 5.05 -1.96
CA GLY A 83 -11.35 4.21 -0.83
C GLY A 83 -11.81 2.81 -1.23
N ILE A 84 -11.37 2.29 -2.39
CA ILE A 84 -11.70 0.90 -2.76
C ILE A 84 -11.00 -0.08 -1.82
N GLU A 85 -11.61 -1.24 -1.64
CA GLU A 85 -11.01 -2.37 -0.94
C GLU A 85 -10.44 -3.35 -1.98
N TYR A 86 -9.18 -3.74 -1.77
CA TYR A 86 -8.51 -4.79 -2.51
C TYR A 86 -7.93 -5.81 -1.53
N ASP A 87 -8.20 -7.09 -1.75
CA ASP A 87 -7.57 -8.19 -1.03
C ASP A 87 -7.22 -9.36 -1.97
N GLY A 88 -6.18 -10.11 -1.61
CA GLY A 88 -5.71 -11.21 -2.44
C GLY A 88 -4.62 -12.05 -1.80
N GLN A 89 -4.22 -13.09 -2.50
CA GLN A 89 -3.09 -13.94 -2.12
C GLN A 89 -1.92 -13.71 -3.08
N VAL A 90 -0.73 -13.55 -2.51
CA VAL A 90 0.55 -13.53 -3.21
C VAL A 90 1.21 -14.90 -3.01
N THR A 91 1.58 -15.56 -4.11
CA THR A 91 2.20 -16.89 -4.16
C THR A 91 3.38 -16.91 -5.13
#